data_AF-A0A1G7NYW5-F1
#
_entry.id   AF-A0A1G7NYW5-F1
#
_cell.length_a   1.000
_cell.length_b   1.000
_cell.length_c   1.000
_cell.angle_alpha   90.00
_cell.angle_beta   90.00
_cell.angle_gamma   90.00
#
_symmetry.space_group_name_H-M   'P 1'
#
loop_
_entity.id
_entity.type
_entity.pdbx_description
1 polymer ?
#
loop_
_entity_poly.entity_id
_entity_poly.type
_entity_poly.pdbx_seq_one_letter_code
_entity_poly.pdbx_strand_id
1 'polypeptide(L)' 'MRKLEVILRFLGDLQEAQKVAVKMAFFAARKCRREDFSAAEWEEFIDCYQQLITLDYSLRGLKRQLADWCPVDGAKKVKI' A
#
# COMPACT_ATOMS: atom_id res chain seq x y z
N MET A 1 18.03 -8.28 15.21
CA MET A 1 17.01 -9.01 14.43
C MET A 1 15.72 -8.22 14.20
N ARG A 2 15.11 -7.59 15.22
CA ARG A 2 13.85 -6.80 15.06
C ARG A 2 13.78 -5.80 13.89
N LYS A 3 14.89 -5.11 13.55
CA LYS A 3 14.88 -4.12 12.46
C LYS A 3 14.70 -4.74 11.07
N LEU A 4 15.39 -5.84 10.82
CA LEU A 4 15.29 -6.58 9.56
C LEU A 4 13.88 -7.14 9.37
N GLU A 5 13.25 -7.66 10.44
CA GLU A 5 11.89 -8.20 10.39
C GLU A 5 10.85 -7.16 9.98
N VAL A 6 10.95 -5.93 10.48
CA VAL A 6 10.04 -4.83 10.10
C VAL A 6 10.26 -4.40 8.65
N ILE A 7 11.52 -4.34 8.19
CA ILE A 7 11.84 -4.03 6.80
C ILE A 7 11.27 -5.11 5.88
N LEU A 8 11.46 -6.39 6.21
CA LEU A 8 10.91 -7.50 5.43
C LEU A 8 9.38 -7.48 5.40
N ARG A 9 8.73 -7.16 6.52
CA ARG A 9 7.27 -6.98 6.57
C ARG A 9 6.81 -5.83 5.69
N PHE A 10 7.51 -4.70 5.73
CA PHE A 10 7.20 -3.55 4.89
C PHE A 10 7.31 -3.88 3.40
N LEU A 11 8.34 -4.62 2.99
CA LEU A 11 8.49 -5.10 1.62
C LEU A 11 7.38 -6.08 1.22
N GLY A 12 6.98 -6.98 2.12
CA GLY A 12 5.86 -7.89 1.89
C GLY A 12 4.53 -7.16 1.69
N ASP A 13 4.22 -6.22 2.57
CA ASP A 13 2.99 -5.41 2.48
C ASP A 13 2.97 -4.55 1.20
N LEU A 14 4.12 -4.02 0.78
CA LEU A 14 4.24 -3.29 -0.49
C LEU A 14 4.00 -4.17 -1.71
N GLN A 15 4.58 -5.38 -1.72
CA GLN A 15 4.36 -6.33 -2.81
C GLN A 15 2.89 -6.73 -2.92
N GLU A 16 2.22 -6.95 -1.79
CA GLU A 16 0.81 -7.29 -1.78
C GLU A 16 -0.06 -6.11 -2.24
N ALA A 17 0.25 -4.89 -1.78
CA ALA A 17 -0.44 -3.68 -2.24
C ALA A 17 -0.31 -3.49 -3.75
N GLN A 18 0.88 -3.74 -4.31
CA GLN A 18 1.10 -3.68 -5.75
C GLN A 18 0.23 -4.69 -6.50
N LYS A 19 0.16 -5.96 -6.05
CA LYS A 19 -0.66 -6.98 -6.71
C LYS A 19 -2.14 -6.60 -6.71
N VAL A 20 -2.67 -6.14 -5.58
CA VAL A 20 -4.07 -5.75 -5.44
C VAL A 20 -4.38 -4.53 -6.32
N ALA A 21 -3.50 -3.52 -6.32
CA ALA A 21 -3.64 -2.36 -7.20
C ALA A 21 -3.63 -2.73 -8.69
N VAL A 22 -2.77 -3.67 -9.10
CA VAL A 22 -2.76 -4.20 -10.47
C VAL A 22 -4.08 -4.90 -10.79
N LYS A 23 -4.61 -5.73 -9.88
CA LYS A 23 -5.92 -6.40 -10.08
C LYS A 23 -7.05 -5.38 -10.25
N MET A 24 -7.06 -4.31 -9.46
CA MET A 24 -8.03 -3.21 -9.62
C MET A 24 -7.87 -2.46 -10.94
N ALA A 25 -6.64 -2.22 -11.39
CA ALA A 25 -6.38 -1.62 -12.69
C ALA A 25 -6.92 -2.50 -13.84
N PHE A 26 -6.82 -3.83 -13.71
CA PHE A 26 -7.43 -4.76 -14.66
C PHE A 26 -8.96 -4.68 -14.67
N PHE A 27 -9.62 -4.52 -13.52
CA PHE A 27 -11.07 -4.28 -13.50
C PHE A 27 -11.44 -3.00 -14.24
N ALA A 28 -10.71 -1.91 -14.00
CA ALA A 28 -10.93 -0.66 -14.71
C ALA A 28 -10.68 -0.79 -16.24
N ALA A 29 -9.63 -1.51 -16.64
CA ALA A 29 -9.27 -1.70 -18.05
C ALA A 29 -10.18 -2.68 -18.79
N ARG A 30 -10.72 -3.71 -18.11
CA ARG A 30 -11.68 -4.70 -18.69
C ARG A 30 -13.08 -4.12 -18.90
N LYS A 31 -13.33 -2.84 -18.64
CA LYS A 31 -14.51 -2.13 -19.14
C LYS A 31 -14.42 -1.99 -20.67
N CYS A 32 -14.62 -3.10 -21.38
CA CYS A 32 -14.78 -3.17 -22.84
C CYS A 32 -16.12 -2.54 -23.23
N ARG A 33 -16.23 -1.21 -23.13
CA ARG A 33 -17.44 -0.43 -23.46
C ARG A 33 -18.67 -0.71 -22.59
N ARG A 34 -18.52 -1.45 -21.49
CA ARG A 34 -19.58 -1.61 -20.48
C ARG A 34 -19.56 -0.43 -19.52
N GLU A 35 -20.72 0.15 -19.26
CA GLU A 35 -20.88 1.23 -18.28
C GLU A 35 -20.71 0.69 -16.86
N ASP A 36 -21.23 -0.50 -16.58
CA ASP A 36 -21.27 -1.10 -15.23
C ASP A 36 -20.48 -2.40 -15.09
N PHE A 37 -20.10 -2.70 -13.84
CA PHE A 37 -19.54 -3.99 -13.44
C PHE A 37 -20.67 -5.01 -13.27
N SER A 38 -20.39 -6.29 -13.52
CA SER A 38 -21.26 -7.35 -13.00
C SER A 38 -21.18 -7.41 -11.47
N ALA A 39 -22.19 -8.01 -10.82
CA ALA A 39 -22.22 -8.14 -9.36
C ALA A 39 -20.95 -8.83 -8.81
N ALA A 40 -20.47 -9.89 -9.47
CA ALA A 40 -19.25 -10.59 -9.07
C ALA A 40 -17.99 -9.72 -9.24
N GLU A 41 -17.87 -8.97 -10.35
CA GLU A 41 -16.74 -8.05 -10.53
C GLU A 41 -16.77 -6.91 -9.51
N TRP A 42 -17.97 -6.47 -9.12
CA TRP A 42 -18.14 -5.42 -8.11
C TRP A 42 -17.76 -5.91 -6.71
N GLU A 43 -18.18 -7.11 -6.33
CA GLU A 43 -17.75 -7.75 -5.08
C GLU A 43 -16.23 -7.91 -5.04
N GLU A 44 -15.62 -8.47 -6.08
CA GLU A 44 -14.16 -8.61 -6.14
C GLU A 44 -13.44 -7.25 -6.11
N PHE A 45 -14.00 -6.21 -6.71
CA PHE A 45 -13.45 -4.86 -6.66
C PHE A 45 -13.51 -4.30 -5.23
N ILE A 46 -14.62 -4.47 -4.52
CA ILE A 46 -14.78 -4.08 -3.12
C ILE A 46 -13.76 -4.80 -2.25
N ASP A 47 -13.58 -6.11 -2.44
CA ASP A 47 -12.60 -6.90 -1.69
C ASP A 47 -11.18 -6.38 -1.91
N CYS A 48 -10.81 -6.09 -3.15
CA CYS A 48 -9.51 -5.50 -3.47
C CYS A 48 -9.35 -4.12 -2.80
N TYR A 49 -10.40 -3.30 -2.81
CA TYR A 49 -10.37 -1.99 -2.19
C TYR A 49 -10.18 -2.07 -0.66
N GLN A 50 -10.89 -2.98 0.01
CA GLN A 50 -10.74 -3.22 1.44
C GLN A 50 -9.35 -3.74 1.81
N GLN A 51 -8.77 -4.61 0.96
CA GLN A 51 -7.40 -5.08 1.12
C GLN A 51 -6.39 -3.94 1.02
N LEU A 52 -6.55 -3.02 0.05
CA LEU A 52 -5.69 -1.84 -0.06
C LEU A 52 -5.77 -0.93 1.16
N ILE A 53 -6.97 -0.70 1.72
CA ILE A 53 -7.13 0.10 2.95
C ILE A 53 -6.36 -0.54 4.11
N THR A 54 -6.47 -1.86 4.26
CA THR A 54 -5.77 -2.60 5.31
C THR A 54 -4.25 -2.51 5.15
N LEU A 55 -3.76 -2.66 3.92
CA LEU A 55 -2.35 -2.55 3.60
C LEU A 55 -1.81 -1.12 3.79
N ASP A 56 -2.57 -0.09 3.40
CA ASP A 56 -2.20 1.31 3.65
C ASP A 56 -2.05 1.59 5.15
N TYR A 57 -2.98 1.08 5.97
CA TYR A 57 -2.87 1.20 7.42
C TYR A 57 -1.60 0.53 7.96
N SER A 58 -1.30 -0.70 7.52
CA SER A 58 -0.09 -1.42 7.92
C SER A 58 1.19 -0.67 7.51
N LEU A 59 1.27 -0.26 6.24
CA LEU A 59 2.40 0.48 5.69
C LEU A 59 2.64 1.80 6.40
N ARG A 60 1.58 2.55 6.78
CA ARG A 60 1.71 3.77 7.58
C ARG A 60 2.29 3.50 8.97
N GLY A 61 1.89 2.41 9.60
CA GLY A 61 2.43 1.97 10.90
C GLY A 61 3.92 1.62 10.80
N LEU A 62 4.29 0.83 9.79
CA LEU A 62 5.67 0.43 9.55
C LEU A 62 6.56 1.63 9.14
N LYS A 63 6.04 2.55 8.33
CA LYS A 63 6.74 3.79 7.95
C LYS A 63 7.09 4.65 9.17
N ARG A 64 6.19 4.76 10.16
CA ARG A 64 6.48 5.45 11.42
C ARG A 64 7.61 4.78 12.19
N GLN A 65 7.57 3.45 12.33
CA GLN A 65 8.64 2.69 12.98
C GLN A 65 10.00 2.86 12.27
N LEU A 66 10.01 2.90 10.94
CA LEU A 66 11.22 3.16 10.16
C LEU A 66 11.74 4.59 10.36
N ALA A 67 10.84 5.59 10.41
CA ALA A 67 11.21 6.98 10.66
C ALA A 67 11.83 7.17 12.06
N ASP A 68 11.31 6.46 13.07
CA ASP A 68 11.89 6.47 14.43
C ASP A 68 13.31 5.88 14.46
N TRP A 69 13.66 5.01 13.51
CA TRP A 69 14.99 4.41 13.42
C TRP A 69 16.00 5.25 12.64
N CYS A 70 15.50 6.12 11.77
CA CYS A 70 16.27 7.07 10.98
C CYS A 70 15.79 8.49 11.30
N PRO A 71 16.00 8.99 12.55
CA PRO A 71 15.76 10.39 12.82
C PRO A 71 16.61 11.20 11.84
N VAL A 72 15.98 12.14 11.14
CA VAL A 72 16.67 13.04 10.21
C VAL A 72 17.46 14.07 11.03
N ASP A 73 18.44 13.62 11.81
CA ASP A 73 19.44 14.45 12.44
C ASP A 73 20.56 14.71 11.42
N GLY A 74 20.21 15.51 10.41
CA GLY A 74 21.10 15.90 9.32
C GLY A 74 20.73 17.22 8.65
N ALA A 75 19.55 17.77 8.90
CA ALA A 75 19.26 19.16 8.60
C ALA A 75 19.94 20.03 9.66
N LYS A 76 21.23 20.34 9.45
CA LYS A 76 21.90 21.45 10.13
C LYS A 76 20.94 22.64 10.06
N LYS A 77 20.43 23.09 11.20
CA LYS A 77 19.80 24.41 11.32
C LYS A 77 20.87 25.41 10.91
N VAL A 78 20.84 25.86 9.66
CA VAL A 78 21.54 27.06 9.25
C VAL A 78 20.83 28.18 10.01
N LYS A 79 21.45 28.63 11.10
CA LYS A 79 21.08 29.89 11.74
C LYS A 79 21.42 30.98 10.73
N ILE A 80 20.39 31.64 10.20
CA ILE A 80 20.49 32.97 9.61
C ILE A 80 20.56 33.96 10.77
#